data_AF-A0A0F9LUC0-F1
#
_entry.id   AF-A0A0F9LUC0-F1
#
_cell.length_a   1.000
_cell.length_b   1.000
_cell.length_c   1.000
_cell.angle_alpha   90.00
_cell.angle_beta   90.00
_cell.angle_gamma   90.00
#
_symmetry.space_group_name_H-M   'P 1'
#
loop_
_entity.id
_entity.type
_entity.pdbx_description
1 polymer ?
#
loop_
_entity_poly.entity_id
_entity_poly.type
_entity_poly.pdbx_seq_one_letter_code
_entity_poly.pdbx_strand_id
1 'polypeptide(L)' 'MFYVMGTRKGYDGKDGIYNLVGGRYTAEEVITAALDYLTGPLARGINYTSLALINGETDYVGQLDFVSEIKSRLKIVKR' A
#
# COMPACT_ATOMS: atom_id res chain seq x y z
N MET A 1 -10.81 8.00 9.60
CA MET A 1 -9.91 6.82 9.79
C MET A 1 -9.33 6.41 8.45
N PHE A 2 -8.02 6.18 8.38
CA PHE A 2 -7.29 5.91 7.14
C PHE A 2 -6.93 4.43 6.96
N TYR A 3 -6.86 4.02 5.70
CA TYR A 3 -6.49 2.68 5.24
C TYR A 3 -5.55 2.77 4.04
N VAL A 4 -4.69 1.78 3.86
CA VAL A 4 -3.97 1.54 2.63
C VAL A 4 -4.46 0.22 2.04
N MET A 5 -4.99 0.29 0.82
CA MET A 5 -5.33 -0.88 0.02
C MET A 5 -4.30 -1.08 -1.07
N GLY A 6 -4.07 -2.33 -1.45
CA GLY A 6 -3.19 -2.67 -2.56
C GLY A 6 -3.83 -3.65 -3.52
N THR A 7 -3.52 -3.51 -4.82
CA THR A 7 -3.80 -4.57 -5.78
C THR A 7 -2.61 -5.50 -5.90
N ARG A 8 -2.87 -6.81 -5.97
CA ARG A 8 -1.88 -7.83 -6.27
C ARG A 8 -2.54 -9.02 -6.95
N LYS A 9 -1.73 -9.88 -7.55
CA LYS A 9 -2.19 -11.21 -7.93
C LYS A 9 -2.41 -12.07 -6.68
N GLY A 10 -3.60 -12.66 -6.61
CA GLY A 10 -3.94 -13.73 -5.67
C GLY A 10 -3.20 -15.02 -6.01
N TYR A 11 -3.29 -16.01 -5.11
CA TYR A 11 -2.68 -17.33 -5.32
C TYR A 11 -3.30 -18.10 -6.50
N ASP A 12 -4.51 -17.72 -6.90
CA ASP A 12 -5.23 -18.22 -8.09
C ASP A 12 -4.80 -17.50 -9.39
N GLY A 13 -3.81 -16.61 -9.32
CA GLY A 13 -3.28 -15.85 -10.45
C GLY A 13 -4.15 -14.67 -10.89
N LYS A 14 -5.29 -14.42 -10.23
CA LYS A 14 -6.21 -13.33 -10.55
C LYS A 14 -5.85 -12.06 -9.79
N ASP A 15 -6.09 -10.91 -10.40
CA ASP A 15 -5.91 -9.63 -9.73
C ASP A 15 -7.01 -9.42 -8.69
N GLY A 16 -6.62 -8.96 -7.51
CA GLY A 16 -7.53 -8.67 -6.40
C GLY A 16 -7.12 -7.43 -5.63
N ILE A 17 -8.09 -6.81 -4.94
CA ILE A 17 -7.87 -5.69 -4.03
C ILE A 17 -7.81 -6.25 -2.62
N TYR A 18 -6.74 -5.93 -1.90
CA TYR A 18 -6.51 -6.40 -0.54
C TYR A 18 -6.26 -5.21 0.38
N ASN A 19 -6.87 -5.24 1.56
CA ASN A 19 -6.52 -4.31 2.61
C ASN A 19 -5.10 -4.64 3.10
N LEU A 20 -4.20 -3.69 2.95
CA LEU A 20 -2.80 -3.86 3.34
C LEU A 20 -2.64 -3.51 4.81
N VAL A 21 -3.11 -2.32 5.19
CA VAL A 21 -3.07 -1.79 6.55
C VAL A 21 -4.30 -0.93 6.76
N GLY A 22 -4.96 -1.07 7.91
CA GLY A 22 -6.11 -0.26 8.27
C GLY A 22 -6.04 0.28 9.70
N GLY A 23 -6.93 1.22 10.01
CA GLY A 23 -7.26 1.56 11.39
C GLY A 23 -6.39 2.64 12.04
N ARG A 24 -5.86 3.60 11.27
CA ARG A 24 -5.07 4.73 11.82
C ARG A 24 -5.81 6.06 11.71
N TYR A 25 -5.47 7.01 12.57
CA TYR A 25 -6.19 8.29 12.66
C TYR A 25 -5.66 9.31 11.66
N THR A 26 -4.41 9.17 11.19
CA THR A 26 -3.83 10.05 10.17
C THR A 26 -3.34 9.29 8.93
N ALA A 27 -3.22 10.02 7.81
CA ALA A 27 -2.65 9.51 6.58
C ALA A 27 -1.17 9.08 6.76
N GLU A 28 -0.40 9.86 7.52
CA GLU A 28 1.01 9.60 7.76
C GLU A 28 1.25 8.31 8.55
N GLU A 29 0.44 8.07 9.59
CA GLU A 29 0.51 6.84 10.40
C GLU A 29 0.21 5.60 9.56
N VAL A 30 -0.82 5.64 8.70
CA VAL A 30 -1.18 4.48 7.88
C VAL A 30 -0.18 4.22 6.77
N ILE A 31 0.40 5.27 6.18
CA ILE A 31 1.44 5.15 5.15
C ILE A 31 2.71 4.55 5.78
N THR A 32 3.12 5.04 6.94
CA THR A 32 4.30 4.51 7.65
C THR A 32 4.12 3.04 7.97
N ALA A 33 2.98 2.66 8.54
CA ALA A 33 2.67 1.25 8.82
C ALA A 33 2.61 0.39 7.55
N ALA A 34 2.12 0.93 6.43
CA ALA A 34 2.14 0.24 5.14
C ALA A 34 3.56 0.01 4.62
N LEU A 35 4.46 1.00 4.76
CA LEU A 35 5.86 0.87 4.39
C LEU A 35 6.58 -0.17 5.27
N ASP A 36 6.34 -0.17 6.58
CA ASP A 36 6.88 -1.16 7.50
C ASP A 36 6.41 -2.58 7.15
N TYR A 37 5.13 -2.75 6.82
CA TYR A 37 4.61 -4.03 6.36
C TYR A 37 5.29 -4.50 5.08
N LEU A 38 5.41 -3.63 4.07
CA LEU A 38 5.99 -3.95 2.76
C LEU A 38 7.47 -4.28 2.82
N THR A 39 8.20 -3.71 3.78
CA THR A 39 9.62 -4.01 4.03
C THR A 39 9.82 -5.18 5.00
N GLY A 40 8.75 -5.60 5.68
CA GLY A 40 8.76 -6.67 6.66
C GLY A 40 8.82 -8.07 6.04
N PRO A 41 9.16 -9.09 6.84
CA PRO A 41 9.27 -10.47 6.38
C PRO A 41 7.95 -11.06 5.88
N LEU A 42 6.81 -10.55 6.36
CA LEU A 42 5.47 -11.02 5.97
C LEU A 42 5.08 -10.63 4.54
N ALA A 43 5.60 -9.51 4.03
CA ALA A 43 5.35 -9.06 2.66
C ALA A 43 6.37 -9.64 1.66
N ARG A 44 7.36 -10.40 2.11
CA ARG A 44 8.42 -10.94 1.26
C ARG A 44 7.83 -11.91 0.22
N GLY A 45 7.94 -11.55 -1.05
CA GLY A 45 7.36 -12.32 -2.16
C GLY A 45 5.92 -11.93 -2.53
N ILE A 46 5.32 -10.98 -1.82
CA ILE A 46 4.04 -10.38 -2.21
C ILE A 46 4.31 -9.14 -3.05
N ASN A 47 3.99 -9.22 -4.35
CA ASN A 47 4.14 -8.11 -5.28
C ASN A 47 2.82 -7.36 -5.45
N TYR A 48 2.72 -6.19 -4.82
CA TYR A 48 1.64 -5.25 -5.09
C TYR A 48 1.92 -4.45 -6.38
N THR A 49 0.88 -4.14 -7.14
CA THR A 49 0.93 -3.45 -8.44
C THR A 49 0.27 -2.07 -8.42
N SER A 50 -0.71 -1.85 -7.53
CA SER A 50 -1.29 -0.55 -7.20
C SER A 50 -1.45 -0.38 -5.68
N LEU A 51 -1.36 0.83 -5.12
CA LEU A 51 -1.61 1.17 -3.72
C LEU A 51 -2.49 2.41 -3.68
N ALA A 52 -3.43 2.46 -2.75
CA ALA A 52 -4.33 3.58 -2.54
C ALA A 52 -4.49 3.88 -1.05
N LEU A 53 -4.40 5.15 -0.71
CA LEU A 53 -4.79 5.69 0.58
C LEU A 53 -6.28 5.99 0.57
N ILE A 54 -7.02 5.45 1.54
CA ILE A 54 -8.46 5.66 1.68
C ILE A 54 -8.71 6.37 3.00
N ASN A 55 -9.44 7.49 2.97
CA ASN A 55 -10.03 8.09 4.16
C ASN A 55 -11.48 7.65 4.29
N GLY A 56 -11.77 6.77 5.24
CA GLY A 56 -13.11 6.24 5.47
C GLY A 56 -14.11 7.22 6.09
N GLU A 57 -13.71 8.46 6.40
CA GLU A 57 -14.63 9.51 6.84
C GLU A 57 -15.09 10.44 5.72
N THR A 58 -14.26 10.61 4.69
CA THR A 58 -14.51 11.58 3.61
C THR A 58 -14.65 10.93 2.24
N ASP A 59 -14.65 9.59 2.19
CA ASP A 59 -14.57 8.77 0.96
C ASP A 59 -13.42 9.19 0.00
N TYR A 60 -12.41 9.87 0.53
CA TYR A 60 -11.27 10.32 -0.26
C TYR A 60 -10.39 9.12 -0.59
N VAL A 61 -10.07 8.97 -1.87
CA VAL A 61 -9.14 7.95 -2.37
C VAL A 61 -7.97 8.66 -3.04
N GLY A 62 -6.80 8.60 -2.40
CA GLY A 62 -5.54 9.07 -2.96
C GLY A 62 -4.76 7.89 -3.55
N GLN A 63 -4.40 7.95 -4.83
CA GLN A 63 -3.47 6.99 -5.40
C GLN A 63 -2.08 7.19 -4.78
N LEU A 64 -1.50 6.12 -4.25
CA LEU A 64 -0.12 6.10 -3.81
C LEU A 64 0.71 5.59 -4.99
N ASP A 65 1.30 6.51 -5.75
CA ASP A 65 2.14 6.16 -6.88
C ASP A 65 3.34 5.31 -6.43
N PHE A 66 3.63 4.28 -7.22
CA PHE A 66 4.46 3.16 -6.82
C PHE A 66 5.84 3.57 -6.34
N VAL A 67 6.21 2.91 -5.25
CA VAL A 67 7.56 2.84 -4.76
C VAL A 67 8.34 1.88 -5.68
N SER A 68 9.11 2.41 -6.63
CA SER A 68 10.03 1.55 -7.40
C SER A 68 11.22 1.21 -6.50
N GLU A 69 11.52 -0.08 -6.32
CA GLU A 69 12.77 -0.49 -5.71
C GLU A 69 13.92 -0.20 -6.69
N ILE A 70 14.69 0.86 -6.42
CA ILE A 70 15.94 1.13 -7.14
C ILE A 70 17.07 0.78 -6.18
N LYS A 71 17.84 -0.28 -6.48
CA LYS A 71 19.03 -0.67 -5.70
C LYS A 71 18.75 -0.75 -4.19
N SER A 72 17.68 -1.45 -3.81
CA SER A 72 17.30 -1.67 -2.39
C SER A 72 16.87 -0.40 -1.63
N ARG A 73 16.36 0.62 -2.34
CA ARG A 73 15.80 1.84 -1.71
C ARG A 73 14.41 2.13 -2.24
N LEU A 74 13.52 2.49 -1.33
CA LEU A 74 12.16 2.94 -1.62
C LEU A 74 12.20 4.40 -2.07
N LYS A 75 11.65 4.71 -3.25
CA LYS A 75 11.45 6.08 -3.75
C LYS A 75 10.00 6.31 -4.18
N ILE A 76 9.40 7.40 -3.71
CA ILE A 76 8.13 7.90 -4.21
C ILE A 76 8.40 8.62 -5.54
N VAL A 77 7.75 8.20 -6.62
CA VAL A 77 7.82 8.85 -7.94
C VAL A 77 6.51 9.58 -8.19
N LYS A 78 6.57 10.91 -8.35
CA LYS A 78 5.45 11.68 -8.93
C LYS A 78 5.51 11.58 -10.45
N ARG A 79 4.40 11.28 -11.11
CA ARG A 79 4.25 11.52 -12.56
C ARG A 79 3.86 12.96 -12.85
#